data_AF-A0A7S1HF76-F1
#
_entry.id   AF-A0A7S1HF76-F1
#
_cell.length_a   1.000
_cell.length_b   1.000
_cell.length_c   1.000
_cell.angle_alpha   90.00
_cell.angle_beta   90.00
_cell.angle_gamma   90.00
#
_symmetry.space_group_name_H-M   'P 1'
#
loop_
_entity.id
_entity.type
_entity.pdbx_description
1 polymer ?
#
loop_
_entity_poly.entity_id
_entity_poly.type
_entity_poly.pdbx_seq_one_letter_code
_entity_poly.pdbx_strand_id
1 'polypeptide(L)'
;MSPPEHEREVRLRLSERAEGEASASPSVLGRLRGGAVEGENGVRTTKFTLLTFLPIELFEQFQRLFNCFWLAQCIIVLIPDMTPTNPISTILAFGFVIGLSATKSGWEDYQRHKADREANSQIVEILRDSEFRRFESRCIRVGDVIRVKKEEQFPADMVLLSCDGGADMCYLETANLDGESSLKRAYAIKSTAGLDTAARLGEGLRVKATVEAPNERLYKFNG
;
A
#
# COMPACT_ATOMS: atom_id res chain seq x y z
N MET A 1 -17.46 -45.26 -10.92
CA MET A 1 -16.29 -44.73 -10.19
C MET A 1 -16.80 -43.53 -9.41
N SER A 2 -16.93 -43.73 -8.11
CA SER A 2 -17.54 -42.82 -7.13
C SER A 2 -16.70 -41.55 -6.92
N PRO A 3 -17.32 -40.35 -6.84
CA PRO A 3 -16.86 -39.28 -5.94
C PRO A 3 -17.30 -39.64 -4.49
N PRO A 4 -17.04 -38.86 -3.40
CA PRO A 4 -16.53 -37.48 -3.27
C PRO A 4 -15.52 -37.31 -2.08
N GLU A 5 -15.09 -36.08 -1.78
CA GLU A 5 -14.65 -35.53 -0.47
C GLU A 5 -13.78 -34.28 -0.73
N HIS A 6 -14.20 -33.03 -0.57
CA HIS A 6 -14.77 -32.39 0.61
C HIS A 6 -15.64 -31.18 0.17
N GLU A 7 -16.96 -31.34 0.12
CA GLU A 7 -17.87 -30.23 0.36
C GLU A 7 -17.86 -29.95 1.86
N ARG A 8 -17.60 -28.70 2.24
CA ARG A 8 -17.81 -28.25 3.61
C ARG A 8 -18.94 -27.22 3.60
N GLU A 9 -20.15 -27.74 3.74
CA GLU A 9 -21.37 -26.98 4.03
C GLU A 9 -21.27 -26.43 5.46
N VAL A 10 -21.39 -25.11 5.64
CA VAL A 10 -21.58 -24.50 6.97
C VAL A 10 -22.96 -23.88 6.99
N ARG A 11 -23.92 -24.62 7.55
CA ARG A 11 -25.26 -24.12 7.90
C ARG A 11 -25.16 -23.32 9.19
N LEU A 12 -25.46 -22.03 9.15
CA LEU A 12 -25.82 -21.28 10.35
C LEU A 12 -27.34 -21.28 10.47
N ARG A 13 -27.85 -22.01 11.47
CA ARG A 13 -29.27 -22.03 11.85
C ARG A 13 -29.63 -20.66 12.45
N LEU A 14 -30.65 -20.01 11.90
CA LEU A 14 -31.38 -18.94 12.60
C LEU A 14 -32.28 -19.63 13.64
N SER A 15 -32.08 -19.36 14.94
CA SER A 15 -33.09 -19.68 15.95
C SER A 15 -34.12 -18.55 15.99
N GLU A 16 -35.39 -18.89 15.80
CA GLU A 16 -36.49 -17.95 15.94
C GLU A 16 -36.66 -17.49 17.41
N ARG A 17 -36.76 -16.16 17.53
CA ARG A 17 -37.49 -15.33 18.50
C ARG A 17 -37.96 -15.99 19.82
N ALA A 18 -37.52 -15.41 20.93
CA ALA A 18 -38.33 -15.23 22.13
C ALA A 18 -38.11 -13.80 22.67
N GLU A 19 -39.19 -13.19 23.13
CA GLU A 19 -39.26 -11.85 23.71
C GLU A 19 -38.57 -11.77 25.08
N GLY A 20 -38.05 -10.59 25.44
CA GLY A 20 -37.73 -10.24 26.83
C GLY A 20 -36.32 -9.71 27.08
N GLU A 21 -36.26 -8.47 27.61
CA GLU A 21 -35.25 -7.87 28.49
C GLU A 21 -33.82 -7.54 27.99
N ALA A 22 -33.57 -6.22 27.99
CA ALA A 22 -32.36 -5.44 28.25
C ALA A 22 -30.94 -6.03 28.13
N SER A 23 -30.10 -5.22 27.45
CA SER A 23 -28.68 -4.99 27.72
C SER A 23 -27.68 -6.10 27.38
N ALA A 24 -27.31 -6.20 26.09
CA ALA A 24 -25.92 -6.30 25.64
C ALA A 24 -25.86 -6.19 24.11
N SER A 25 -25.01 -5.29 23.60
CA SER A 25 -24.76 -5.08 22.17
C SER A 25 -24.31 -6.38 21.48
N PRO A 26 -24.93 -6.82 20.37
CA PRO A 26 -24.36 -7.89 19.56
C PRO A 26 -23.32 -7.27 18.63
N SER A 27 -22.05 -7.28 19.04
CA SER A 27 -20.92 -7.05 18.14
C SER A 27 -20.77 -8.27 17.21
N VAL A 28 -21.43 -8.21 16.05
CA VAL A 28 -21.28 -9.23 15.00
C VAL A 28 -19.92 -9.03 14.32
N LEU A 29 -18.90 -9.71 14.86
CA LEU A 29 -17.58 -9.84 14.24
C LEU A 29 -17.67 -10.83 13.07
N GLY A 30 -18.11 -10.34 11.90
CA GLY A 30 -17.97 -11.03 10.63
C GLY A 30 -16.50 -11.07 10.21
N ARG A 31 -15.73 -12.03 10.74
CA ARG A 31 -14.33 -12.26 10.35
C ARG A 31 -14.30 -12.93 8.97
N LEU A 32 -14.00 -12.16 7.92
CA LEU A 32 -13.66 -12.68 6.59
C LEU A 32 -12.47 -13.63 6.72
N ARG A 33 -12.70 -14.95 6.62
CA ARG A 33 -11.64 -15.96 6.47
C ARG A 33 -11.49 -16.28 4.98
N GLY A 34 -10.72 -15.46 4.28
CA GLY A 34 -10.04 -15.81 3.03
C GLY A 34 -8.53 -15.87 3.33
N GLY A 35 -7.78 -16.74 2.67
CA GLY A 35 -6.34 -16.91 2.88
C GLY A 35 -5.61 -15.57 2.95
N ALA A 36 -5.01 -15.30 4.10
CA ALA A 36 -4.52 -13.99 4.51
C ALA A 36 -3.41 -13.47 3.58
N VAL A 37 -3.73 -12.46 2.78
CA VAL A 37 -2.83 -11.31 2.67
C VAL A 37 -3.29 -10.33 3.75
N GLU A 38 -2.93 -10.63 5.01
CA GLU A 38 -2.99 -9.68 6.11
C GLU A 38 -1.85 -8.67 5.90
N GLY A 39 -2.01 -7.81 4.90
CA GLY A 39 -1.16 -6.66 4.68
C GLY A 39 -1.85 -5.42 5.24
N GLU A 40 -1.13 -4.64 6.03
CA GLU A 40 -1.53 -3.25 6.28
C GLU A 40 -1.44 -2.48 4.95
N ASN A 41 -2.35 -1.53 4.69
CA ASN A 41 -2.31 -0.68 3.49
C ASN A 41 -1.23 0.41 3.60
N GLY A 42 -0.04 0.03 4.08
CA GLY A 42 1.10 0.90 4.30
C GLY A 42 2.04 0.87 3.10
N VAL A 43 2.23 2.00 2.44
CA VAL A 43 3.24 2.19 1.40
C VAL A 43 4.58 2.47 2.07
N ARG A 44 5.61 1.73 1.68
CA ARG A 44 6.99 1.96 2.10
C ARG A 44 7.92 1.89 0.89
N THR A 45 8.42 3.04 0.46
CA THR A 45 9.38 3.19 -0.64
C THR A 45 10.81 3.43 -0.14
N THR A 46 10.96 3.62 1.17
CA THR A 46 12.24 3.90 1.83
C THR A 46 13.16 2.69 1.84
N LYS A 47 14.42 2.92 1.47
CA LYS A 47 15.44 1.86 1.41
C LYS A 47 16.16 1.69 2.73
N PHE A 48 16.32 2.78 3.47
CA PHE A 48 17.16 2.80 4.66
C PHE A 48 16.33 2.98 5.93
N THR A 49 16.85 2.43 7.02
CA THR A 49 16.53 2.83 8.38
C THR A 49 17.71 3.61 8.94
N LEU A 50 17.53 4.37 10.02
CA LEU A 50 18.63 5.16 10.62
C LEU A 50 19.89 4.33 10.89
N LEU A 51 19.74 3.06 11.26
CA LEU A 51 20.85 2.15 11.54
C LEU A 51 21.40 1.46 10.29
N THR A 52 20.56 1.18 9.30
CA THR A 52 20.98 0.48 8.07
C THR A 52 21.50 1.41 6.98
N PHE A 53 21.28 2.72 7.11
CA PHE A 53 21.72 3.72 6.14
C PHE A 53 23.21 3.63 5.84
N LEU A 54 24.06 3.81 6.87
CA LEU A 54 25.50 3.86 6.69
C LEU A 54 26.12 2.55 6.14
N PRO A 55 25.84 1.35 6.70
CA PRO A 55 26.45 0.12 6.20
C PRO A 55 26.00 -0.24 4.78
N ILE A 56 24.72 -0.01 4.43
CA ILE A 56 24.22 -0.32 3.09
C ILE A 56 24.74 0.72 2.08
N GLU A 57 24.68 2.02 2.40
CA GLU A 57 25.18 3.07 1.50
C GLU A 57 26.67 2.89 1.21
N LEU A 58 27.49 2.61 2.24
CA LEU A 58 28.91 2.34 2.02
C LEU A 58 29.14 1.09 1.16
N PHE A 59 28.37 0.02 1.39
CA PHE A 59 28.45 -1.18 0.55
C PHE A 59 28.12 -0.86 -0.91
N GLU A 60 27.04 -0.12 -1.17
CA GLU A 60 26.66 0.32 -2.53
C GLU A 60 27.74 1.20 -3.17
N GLN A 61 28.37 2.11 -2.41
CA GLN A 61 29.49 2.90 -2.91
C GLN A 61 30.67 2.01 -3.31
N PHE A 62 31.02 0.99 -2.52
CA PHE A 62 32.14 0.10 -2.83
C PHE A 62 31.83 -1.02 -3.83
N GLN A 63 30.59 -1.15 -4.31
CA GLN A 63 30.32 -1.95 -5.50
C GLN A 63 30.76 -1.25 -6.80
N ARG A 64 31.07 0.05 -6.74
CA ARG A 64 31.59 0.82 -7.89
C ARG A 64 33.10 0.67 -7.98
N LEU A 65 33.59 0.12 -9.09
CA LEU A 65 35.03 -0.12 -9.34
C LEU A 65 35.90 1.12 -9.09
N PHE A 66 35.41 2.32 -9.45
CA PHE A 66 36.11 3.58 -9.22
C PHE A 66 36.35 3.84 -7.72
N ASN A 67 35.35 3.58 -6.88
CA ASN A 67 35.48 3.76 -5.43
C ASN A 67 36.43 2.72 -4.81
N CYS A 68 36.47 1.49 -5.33
CA CYS A 68 37.47 0.49 -4.93
C CYS A 68 38.90 0.93 -5.28
N PHE A 69 39.09 1.49 -6.48
CA PHE A 69 40.38 2.03 -6.92
C PHE A 69 40.85 3.15 -5.98
N TRP A 70 39.98 4.12 -5.66
CA TRP A 70 40.30 5.19 -4.73
C TRP A 70 40.57 4.71 -3.31
N LEU A 71 39.86 3.67 -2.85
CA LEU A 71 40.13 3.03 -1.57
C LEU A 71 41.53 2.41 -1.55
N ALA A 72 41.90 1.66 -2.59
CA ALA A 72 43.24 1.10 -2.72
C ALA A 72 44.31 2.20 -2.76
N GLN A 73 44.06 3.29 -3.48
CA GLN A 73 44.94 4.46 -3.49
C GLN A 73 45.10 5.07 -2.08
N CYS A 74 44.02 5.21 -1.32
CA CYS A 74 44.09 5.69 0.07
C CYS A 74 44.93 4.74 0.95
N ILE A 75 44.79 3.42 0.78
CA ILE A 75 45.57 2.42 1.51
C ILE A 75 47.07 2.51 1.15
N ILE A 76 47.41 2.67 -0.13
CA ILE A 76 48.80 2.77 -0.59
C ILE A 76 49.49 4.01 -0.02
N VAL A 77 48.81 5.16 -0.01
CA VAL A 77 49.38 6.44 0.49
C VAL A 77 49.56 6.43 2.02
N LEU A 78 48.90 5.54 2.76
CA LEU A 78 49.13 5.35 4.20
C LEU A 78 50.44 4.62 4.53
N ILE A 79 51.05 3.94 3.57
CA ILE A 79 52.34 3.27 3.74
C ILE A 79 53.44 4.33 3.59
N PRO A 80 54.24 4.61 4.63
CA PRO A 80 55.31 5.59 4.54
C PRO A 80 56.32 5.20 3.45
N ASP A 81 56.95 6.21 2.84
CA ASP A 81 58.00 6.09 1.83
C ASP A 81 57.61 5.46 0.46
N MET A 82 56.36 5.00 0.29
CA MET A 82 55.88 4.45 -0.98
C MET A 82 55.43 5.51 -1.98
N THR A 83 54.89 6.65 -1.50
CA THR A 83 54.33 7.71 -2.35
C THR A 83 54.73 9.09 -1.84
N PRO A 84 55.12 10.05 -2.71
CA PRO A 84 55.43 11.42 -2.29
C PRO A 84 54.19 12.27 -1.95
N THR A 85 52.99 11.70 -1.99
CA THR A 85 51.72 12.40 -1.80
C THR A 85 51.33 12.45 -0.33
N ASN A 86 50.73 13.55 0.12
CA ASN A 86 50.24 13.67 1.48
C ASN A 86 49.00 12.74 1.71
N PRO A 87 49.02 11.85 2.73
CA PRO A 87 47.91 10.93 3.01
C PRO A 87 46.63 11.64 3.43
N ILE A 88 46.75 12.73 4.19
CA ILE A 88 45.59 13.46 4.72
C ILE A 88 44.81 14.08 3.57
N SER A 89 45.47 14.70 2.59
CA SER A 89 44.76 15.34 1.47
C SER A 89 44.03 14.33 0.60
N THR A 90 44.62 13.15 0.37
CA THR A 90 44.02 12.08 -0.44
C THR A 90 42.79 11.48 0.24
N ILE A 91 42.92 11.12 1.52
CA ILE A 91 41.83 10.56 2.32
C ILE A 91 40.70 11.58 2.48
N LEU A 92 41.03 12.85 2.72
CA LEU A 92 40.04 13.92 2.85
C LEU A 92 39.29 14.15 1.54
N ALA A 93 39.99 14.18 0.39
CA ALA A 93 39.35 14.34 -0.90
C ALA A 93 38.39 13.18 -1.23
N PHE A 94 38.83 11.94 -1.01
CA PHE A 94 37.98 10.77 -1.24
C PHE A 94 36.81 10.69 -0.26
N GLY A 95 37.07 10.93 1.03
CA GLY A 95 36.05 10.98 2.07
C GLY A 95 35.00 12.05 1.81
N PHE A 96 35.39 13.20 1.26
CA PHE A 96 34.46 14.24 0.83
C PHE A 96 33.54 13.76 -0.30
N VAL A 97 34.07 13.08 -1.32
CA VAL A 97 33.26 12.55 -2.43
C VAL A 97 32.26 11.49 -1.95
N ILE A 98 32.69 10.57 -1.09
CA ILE A 98 31.81 9.56 -0.47
C ILE A 98 30.78 10.25 0.42
N GLY A 99 31.19 11.24 1.20
CA GLY A 99 30.30 12.03 2.07
C GLY A 99 29.23 12.79 1.30
N LEU A 100 29.58 13.45 0.18
CA LEU A 100 28.62 14.11 -0.70
C LEU A 100 27.62 13.11 -1.29
N SER A 101 28.12 11.95 -1.73
CA SER A 101 27.28 10.89 -2.30
C SER A 101 26.30 10.36 -1.28
N ALA A 102 26.77 10.02 -0.08
CA ALA A 102 25.94 9.57 1.03
C ALA A 102 24.93 10.66 1.45
N THR A 103 25.34 11.92 1.53
CA THR A 103 24.44 13.04 1.86
C THR A 103 23.29 13.14 0.86
N LYS A 104 23.58 13.02 -0.44
CA LYS A 104 22.57 13.00 -1.50
C LYS A 104 21.62 11.81 -1.33
N SER A 105 22.14 10.59 -1.17
CA SER A 105 21.33 9.39 -0.96
C SER A 105 20.43 9.50 0.27
N GLY A 106 20.96 10.03 1.37
CA GLY A 106 20.22 10.28 2.61
C GLY A 106 19.12 11.32 2.44
N TRP A 107 19.37 12.40 1.68
CA TRP A 107 18.35 13.40 1.38
C TRP A 107 17.22 12.82 0.52
N GLU A 108 17.56 12.05 -0.51
CA GLU A 108 16.57 11.37 -1.35
C GLU A 108 15.71 10.39 -0.54
N ASP A 109 16.31 9.60 0.35
CA ASP A 109 15.56 8.68 1.21
C ASP A 109 14.71 9.43 2.24
N TYR A 110 15.20 10.54 2.80
CA TYR A 110 14.40 11.40 3.69
C TYR A 110 13.15 11.94 3.00
N GLN A 111 13.27 12.38 1.74
CA GLN A 111 12.13 12.83 0.95
C GLN A 111 11.12 11.68 0.73
N ARG A 112 11.60 10.44 0.53
CA ARG A 112 10.73 9.25 0.48
C ARG A 112 10.03 8.99 1.81
N HIS A 113 10.72 9.10 2.95
CA HIS A 113 10.08 8.96 4.27
C HIS A 113 8.94 9.97 4.47
N LYS A 114 9.15 11.22 4.03
CA LYS A 114 8.11 12.25 4.10
C LYS A 114 6.91 11.90 3.21
N ALA A 115 7.17 11.49 1.96
CA ALA A 115 6.12 11.12 1.01
C ALA A 115 5.34 9.87 1.46
N ASP A 116 6.02 8.82 1.94
CA ASP A 116 5.40 7.62 2.50
C ASP A 116 4.50 7.98 3.69
N ARG A 117 4.95 8.87 4.58
CA ARG A 117 4.16 9.31 5.73
C ARG A 117 2.89 10.06 5.28
N GLU A 118 3.02 10.93 4.30
CA GLU A 118 1.88 11.69 3.74
C GLU A 118 0.86 10.73 3.13
N ALA A 119 1.29 9.83 2.25
CA ALA A 119 0.43 8.83 1.61
C ALA A 119 -0.30 7.93 2.62
N ASN A 120 0.41 7.46 3.66
CA ASN A 120 -0.13 6.58 4.70
C ASN A 120 -1.06 7.27 5.70
N SER A 121 -1.02 8.60 5.77
CA SER A 121 -1.84 9.41 6.69
C SER A 121 -3.03 10.10 6.01
N GLN A 122 -3.21 9.90 4.70
CA GLN A 122 -4.36 10.41 3.97
C GLN A 122 -5.65 9.90 4.60
N ILE A 123 -6.61 10.81 4.83
CA ILE A 123 -7.88 10.46 5.45
C ILE A 123 -8.83 9.87 4.42
N VAL A 124 -9.40 8.72 4.74
CA VAL A 124 -10.37 7.96 3.93
C VAL A 124 -11.63 7.69 4.73
N GLU A 125 -12.76 7.53 4.05
CA GLU A 125 -14.05 7.21 4.68
C GLU A 125 -14.38 5.72 4.51
N ILE A 126 -14.31 4.97 5.61
CA ILE A 126 -14.56 3.53 5.65
C ILE A 126 -15.91 3.27 6.32
N LEU A 127 -16.73 2.39 5.73
CA LEU A 127 -17.99 1.94 6.32
C LEU A 127 -17.70 1.01 7.51
N ARG A 128 -18.07 1.44 8.72
CA ARG A 128 -18.03 0.63 9.94
C ARG A 128 -19.30 0.88 10.74
N ASP A 129 -19.88 -0.17 11.30
CA ASP A 129 -21.13 -0.08 12.08
C ASP A 129 -22.26 0.65 11.33
N SER A 130 -22.40 0.39 10.03
CA SER A 130 -23.38 1.06 9.14
C SER A 130 -23.19 2.58 8.96
N GLU A 131 -22.04 3.12 9.33
CA GLU A 131 -21.68 4.54 9.17
C GLU A 131 -20.32 4.71 8.48
N PHE A 132 -20.17 5.75 7.67
CA PHE A 132 -18.86 6.12 7.12
C PHE A 132 -18.07 6.92 8.15
N ARG A 133 -16.95 6.36 8.60
CA ARG A 133 -16.05 7.00 9.56
C ARG A 133 -14.68 7.25 8.93
N ARG A 134 -14.01 8.29 9.42
CA ARG A 134 -12.70 8.72 8.91
C ARG A 134 -11.58 7.92 9.56
N PHE A 135 -10.72 7.34 8.72
CA PHE A 135 -9.51 6.63 9.11
C PHE A 135 -8.33 7.08 8.25
N GLU A 136 -7.11 6.81 8.71
CA GLU A 136 -5.93 6.93 7.86
C GLU A 136 -5.91 5.80 6.82
N SER A 137 -5.41 6.09 5.62
CA SER A 137 -5.35 5.15 4.49
C SER A 137 -4.64 3.85 4.85
N ARG A 138 -3.59 3.90 5.69
CA ARG A 138 -2.89 2.70 6.18
C ARG A 138 -3.75 1.71 6.96
N CYS A 139 -4.90 2.16 7.48
CA CYS A 139 -5.82 1.34 8.26
C CYS A 139 -6.82 0.57 7.38
N ILE A 140 -6.82 0.78 6.06
CA ILE A 140 -7.64 0.04 5.09
C ILE A 140 -7.26 -1.45 5.14
N ARG A 141 -8.28 -2.31 5.11
CA ARG A 141 -8.12 -3.76 5.00
C ARG A 141 -8.92 -4.30 3.82
N VAL A 142 -8.49 -5.44 3.29
CA VAL A 142 -9.21 -6.13 2.21
C VAL A 142 -10.64 -6.46 2.68
N GLY A 143 -11.62 -6.02 1.89
CA GLY A 143 -13.05 -6.18 2.19
C GLY A 143 -13.70 -4.97 2.85
N ASP A 144 -12.93 -3.95 3.22
CA ASP A 144 -13.49 -2.67 3.66
C ASP A 144 -14.27 -1.99 2.52
N VAL A 145 -15.42 -1.41 2.85
CA VAL A 145 -16.19 -0.59 1.91
C VAL A 145 -15.78 0.86 2.11
N ILE A 146 -15.27 1.49 1.06
CA ILE A 146 -14.71 2.84 1.09
C ILE A 146 -15.61 3.76 0.27
N ARG A 147 -15.88 4.95 0.80
CA ARG A 147 -16.49 6.05 0.06
C ARG A 147 -15.40 7.00 -0.41
N VAL A 148 -15.31 7.20 -1.72
CA VAL A 148 -14.40 8.15 -2.36
C VAL A 148 -15.22 9.31 -2.91
N LYS A 149 -14.85 10.54 -2.58
CA LYS A 149 -15.55 11.74 -3.07
C LYS A 149 -14.93 12.22 -4.38
N LYS A 150 -15.64 13.13 -5.03
CA LYS A 150 -15.14 13.82 -6.22
C LYS A 150 -13.80 14.49 -5.90
N GLU A 151 -12.84 14.39 -6.83
CA GLU A 151 -11.49 14.99 -6.73
C GLU A 151 -10.60 14.39 -5.62
N GLU A 152 -11.00 13.26 -5.01
CA GLU A 152 -10.13 12.50 -4.11
C GLU A 152 -9.38 11.39 -4.87
N GLN A 153 -8.16 11.10 -4.42
CA GLN A 153 -7.37 9.99 -4.95
C GLN A 153 -7.85 8.65 -4.41
N PHE A 154 -7.75 7.61 -5.22
CA PHE A 154 -8.04 6.24 -4.78
C PHE A 154 -6.96 5.74 -3.82
N PRO A 155 -7.33 5.28 -2.62
CA PRO A 155 -6.35 4.90 -1.60
C PRO A 155 -5.84 3.45 -1.73
N ALA A 156 -6.45 2.66 -2.60
CA ALA A 156 -6.11 1.27 -2.93
C ALA A 156 -6.82 0.86 -4.23
N ASP A 157 -6.52 -0.33 -4.75
CA ASP A 157 -7.30 -0.94 -5.82
C ASP A 157 -8.71 -1.30 -5.31
N MET A 158 -9.75 -0.91 -6.04
CA MET A 158 -11.15 -1.06 -5.61
C MET A 158 -12.05 -1.59 -6.71
N VAL A 159 -13.16 -2.19 -6.30
CA VAL A 159 -14.28 -2.55 -7.19
C VAL A 159 -15.43 -1.58 -6.96
N LEU A 160 -15.94 -0.99 -8.04
CA LEU A 160 -17.03 -0.02 -7.98
C LEU A 160 -18.38 -0.71 -7.70
N LEU A 161 -18.93 -0.48 -6.51
CA LEU A 161 -20.21 -1.08 -6.10
C LEU A 161 -21.42 -0.24 -6.49
N SER A 162 -21.37 1.07 -6.23
CA SER A 162 -22.46 2.01 -6.49
C SER A 162 -21.90 3.41 -6.72
N CYS A 163 -22.69 4.27 -7.35
CA CYS A 163 -22.39 5.69 -7.50
C CYS A 163 -23.51 6.52 -6.86
N ASP A 164 -23.18 7.76 -6.50
CA ASP A 164 -24.13 8.69 -5.92
C ASP A 164 -25.29 8.97 -6.89
N GLY A 165 -26.49 9.20 -6.34
CA GLY A 165 -27.69 9.50 -7.11
C GLY A 165 -28.20 8.35 -8.00
N GLY A 166 -27.76 7.10 -7.76
CA GLY A 166 -28.20 5.93 -8.52
C GLY A 166 -27.62 5.82 -9.92
N ALA A 167 -26.55 6.57 -10.22
CA ALA A 167 -25.81 6.40 -11.46
C ALA A 167 -25.18 5.00 -11.54
N ASP A 168 -25.08 4.46 -12.75
CA ASP A 168 -24.43 3.16 -13.01
C ASP A 168 -22.95 3.31 -13.40
N MET A 169 -22.45 4.55 -13.48
CA MET A 169 -21.09 4.83 -13.89
C MET A 169 -20.49 6.08 -13.25
N CYS A 170 -19.16 6.10 -13.14
CA CYS A 170 -18.38 7.28 -12.78
C CYS A 170 -17.20 7.50 -13.75
N TYR A 171 -16.63 8.69 -13.70
CA TYR A 171 -15.46 9.05 -14.49
C TYR A 171 -14.21 9.01 -13.61
N LEU A 172 -13.16 8.37 -14.12
CA LEU A 172 -11.87 8.21 -13.48
C LEU A 172 -10.80 8.93 -14.31
N GLU A 173 -9.90 9.62 -13.62
CA GLU A 173 -8.70 10.17 -14.23
C GLU A 173 -7.53 9.21 -13.95
N THR A 174 -6.78 8.83 -14.99
CA THR A 174 -5.63 7.91 -14.86
C THR A 174 -4.30 8.58 -15.18
N ALA A 175 -4.25 9.91 -15.28
CA ALA A 175 -3.05 10.66 -15.63
C ALA A 175 -1.83 10.31 -14.75
N ASN A 176 -2.05 10.00 -13.47
CA ASN A 176 -0.97 9.58 -12.55
C ASN A 176 -0.44 8.16 -12.79
N LEU A 177 -1.15 7.31 -13.53
CA LEU A 177 -0.78 5.92 -13.80
C LEU A 177 -0.20 5.75 -15.21
N ASP A 178 -0.84 6.30 -16.23
CA ASP A 178 -0.46 6.12 -17.64
C ASP A 178 -0.19 7.42 -18.41
N GLY A 179 -0.36 8.58 -17.76
CA GLY A 179 -0.15 9.90 -18.39
C GLY A 179 -1.27 10.32 -19.34
N GLU A 180 -2.36 9.55 -19.45
CA GLU A 180 -3.52 9.92 -20.27
C GLU A 180 -4.37 10.98 -19.56
N SER A 181 -4.69 12.09 -20.26
CA SER A 181 -5.54 13.17 -19.75
C SER A 181 -7.04 12.93 -19.95
N SER A 182 -7.41 11.87 -20.68
CA SER A 182 -8.80 11.54 -20.93
C SER A 182 -9.45 10.86 -19.74
N LEU A 183 -10.68 11.26 -19.41
CA LEU A 183 -11.49 10.58 -18.40
C LEU A 183 -11.95 9.21 -18.90
N LYS A 184 -11.71 8.17 -18.10
CA LYS A 184 -12.17 6.80 -18.35
C LYS A 184 -13.49 6.56 -17.63
N ARG A 185 -14.39 5.83 -18.26
CA ARG A 185 -15.67 5.43 -17.64
C ARG A 185 -15.48 4.14 -16.87
N ALA A 186 -15.88 4.12 -15.60
CA ALA A 186 -16.00 2.92 -14.79
C ALA A 186 -17.48 2.67 -14.47
N TYR A 187 -17.89 1.41 -14.49
CA TYR A 187 -19.29 1.01 -14.29
C TYR A 187 -19.45 0.29 -12.97
N ALA A 188 -20.50 0.66 -12.23
CA ALA A 188 -20.89 -0.02 -11.00
C ALA A 188 -21.49 -1.39 -11.33
N ILE A 189 -21.34 -2.34 -10.41
CA ILE A 189 -21.98 -3.65 -10.54
C ILE A 189 -23.50 -3.46 -10.44
N LYS A 190 -24.24 -3.91 -11.47
CA LYS A 190 -25.70 -3.72 -11.58
C LYS A 190 -26.48 -4.19 -10.36
N SER A 191 -26.06 -5.28 -9.73
CA SER A 191 -26.71 -5.83 -8.53
C SER A 191 -26.51 -4.98 -7.27
N THR A 192 -25.46 -4.15 -7.22
CA THR A 192 -25.14 -3.30 -6.07
C THR A 192 -25.37 -1.81 -6.33
N ALA A 193 -25.70 -1.40 -7.57
CA ALA A 193 -25.89 -0.01 -7.94
C ALA A 193 -26.94 0.74 -7.09
N GLY A 194 -27.96 0.04 -6.58
CA GLY A 194 -28.97 0.60 -5.68
C GLY A 194 -28.54 0.75 -4.21
N LEU A 195 -27.34 0.30 -3.84
CA LEU A 195 -26.77 0.40 -2.50
C LEU A 195 -25.93 1.68 -2.38
N ASP A 196 -26.59 2.82 -2.47
CA ASP A 196 -26.00 4.17 -2.47
C ASP A 196 -25.81 4.78 -1.06
N THR A 197 -26.45 4.19 -0.04
CA THR A 197 -26.49 4.71 1.32
C THR A 197 -25.74 3.80 2.29
N ALA A 198 -25.08 4.39 3.31
CA ALA A 198 -24.36 3.67 4.36
C ALA A 198 -25.21 2.58 5.04
N ALA A 199 -26.48 2.89 5.37
CA ALA A 199 -27.41 1.94 5.98
C ALA A 199 -27.71 0.74 5.07
N ARG A 200 -27.98 0.99 3.77
CA ARG A 200 -28.25 -0.06 2.78
C ARG A 200 -27.04 -0.97 2.57
N LEU A 201 -25.84 -0.38 2.53
CA LEU A 201 -24.58 -1.12 2.44
C LEU A 201 -24.32 -1.93 3.72
N GLY A 202 -24.54 -1.36 4.90
CA GLY A 202 -24.28 -2.03 6.19
C GLY A 202 -25.19 -3.22 6.46
N GLU A 203 -26.46 -3.16 6.06
CA GLU A 203 -27.44 -4.23 6.33
C GLU A 203 -27.54 -5.24 5.18
N GLY A 204 -27.41 -4.78 3.93
CA GLY A 204 -27.76 -5.56 2.75
C GLY A 204 -26.57 -6.14 1.98
N LEU A 205 -25.34 -5.66 2.21
CA LEU A 205 -24.21 -6.04 1.38
C LEU A 205 -23.58 -7.36 1.86
N ARG A 206 -23.73 -8.39 1.04
CA ARG A 206 -22.93 -9.62 1.12
C ARG A 206 -22.29 -9.88 -0.24
N VAL A 207 -20.98 -9.71 -0.30
CA VAL A 207 -20.21 -9.87 -1.53
C VAL A 207 -19.15 -10.94 -1.33
N LYS A 208 -19.02 -11.81 -2.34
CA LYS A 208 -17.89 -12.72 -2.50
C LYS A 208 -17.31 -12.45 -3.88
N ALA A 209 -16.11 -11.89 -3.92
CA ALA A 209 -15.35 -11.69 -5.15
C ALA A 209 -14.28 -12.78 -5.26
N THR A 210 -14.02 -13.26 -6.48
CA THR A 210 -12.93 -14.21 -6.75
C THR A 210 -12.04 -13.59 -7.79
N VAL A 211 -10.92 -13.01 -7.35
CA VAL A 211 -10.05 -12.21 -8.20
C VAL A 211 -8.73 -12.95 -8.49
N GLU A 212 -8.08 -12.59 -9.59
CA GLU A 212 -6.73 -13.05 -9.88
C GLU A 212 -5.69 -12.52 -8.87
N ALA A 213 -4.50 -13.12 -8.86
CA ALA A 213 -3.40 -12.67 -8.00
C ALA A 213 -2.86 -11.28 -8.43
N PRO A 214 -2.34 -10.47 -7.50
CA PRO A 214 -1.75 -9.17 -7.81
C PRO A 214 -0.67 -9.29 -8.89
N ASN A 215 -0.74 -8.43 -9.90
CA ASN A 215 0.19 -8.41 -11.02
C ASN A 215 0.35 -6.98 -11.57
N GLU A 216 1.38 -6.75 -12.39
CA GLU A 216 1.72 -5.41 -12.89
C GLU A 216 0.89 -4.95 -14.11
N ARG A 217 -0.12 -5.71 -14.54
CA ARG A 217 -0.91 -5.35 -15.73
C ARG A 217 -1.97 -4.30 -15.36
N LEU A 218 -1.87 -3.13 -15.97
CA LEU A 218 -2.79 -2.02 -15.71
C LEU A 218 -4.14 -2.13 -16.44
N TYR A 219 -4.16 -2.75 -17.63
CA TYR A 219 -5.34 -2.73 -18.53
C TYR A 219 -6.15 -4.03 -18.53
N LYS A 220 -5.75 -5.03 -17.74
CA LYS A 220 -6.42 -6.33 -17.69
C LYS A 220 -6.58 -6.77 -16.24
N PHE A 221 -7.84 -6.97 -15.87
CA PHE A 221 -8.23 -7.50 -14.58
C PHE A 221 -9.25 -8.63 -14.79
N ASN A 222 -9.04 -9.78 -14.13
CA ASN A 222 -9.98 -10.90 -14.12
C ASN A 222 -10.49 -11.14 -12.69
N GLY A 223 -11.80 -11.04 -12.48
CA GLY A 223 -12.44 -11.27 -11.19
C GLY A 223 -13.96 -11.36 -11.23
#